data_AF-A0A4P7CZT3-F1
#
_entry.id   AF-A0A4P7CZT3-F1
#
_cell.length_a   1.000
_cell.length_b   1.000
_cell.length_c   1.000
_cell.angle_alpha   90.00
_cell.angle_beta   90.00
_cell.angle_gamma   90.00
#
_symmetry.space_group_name_H-M   'P 1'
#
loop_
_entity.id
_entity.type
_entity.pdbx_description
1 polymer ?
#
loop_
_entity_poly.entity_id
_entity_poly.type
_entity_poly.pdbx_seq_one_letter_code
_entity_poly.pdbx_strand_id
1 'polypeptide(L)'
;MTMMRTEIETRRKRYAMQRLSLAMKRLIQVDSADERIMATRWVVAWGRAVGERRFEPMWHESVTRALAASARHQSAANRAQ
;
A
#
# COMPACT_ATOMS: atom_id res chain seq x y z
N MET A 1 -24.61 -11.72 -22.93
CA MET A 1 -23.68 -10.64 -22.52
C MET A 1 -23.08 -10.83 -21.11
N THR A 2 -23.63 -11.69 -20.24
CA THR A 2 -23.18 -11.84 -18.84
C THR A 2 -21.82 -12.56 -18.70
N MET A 3 -21.53 -13.57 -19.53
CA MET A 3 -20.27 -14.32 -19.47
C MET A 3 -19.01 -13.46 -19.72
N MET A 4 -19.08 -12.55 -20.68
CA MET A 4 -17.94 -11.67 -21.01
C MET A 4 -17.60 -10.71 -19.86
N ARG A 5 -18.62 -10.27 -19.10
CA ARG A 5 -18.44 -9.43 -17.92
C ARG A 5 -17.75 -10.20 -16.79
N THR A 6 -18.14 -11.45 -16.55
CA THR A 6 -17.54 -12.31 -15.53
C THR A 6 -16.09 -12.67 -15.84
N GLU A 7 -15.72 -12.84 -17.11
CA GLU A 7 -14.32 -13.08 -17.52
C GLU A 7 -13.44 -11.85 -17.28
N ILE A 8 -13.93 -10.66 -17.63
CA ILE A 8 -13.23 -9.39 -17.40
C ILE A 8 -13.02 -9.16 -15.90
N GLU A 9 -14.05 -9.40 -15.08
CA GLU A 9 -13.96 -9.28 -13.62
C GLU A 9 -12.97 -10.28 -13.02
N THR A 10 -12.99 -11.52 -13.50
CA THR A 10 -12.04 -12.57 -13.08
C THR A 10 -10.60 -12.19 -13.41
N ARG A 11 -10.35 -11.67 -14.62
CA ARG A 11 -9.03 -11.21 -15.04
C ARG A 11 -8.53 -10.03 -14.21
N ARG A 12 -9.41 -9.06 -13.92
CA ARG A 12 -9.11 -7.91 -13.06
C ARG A 12 -8.76 -8.36 -11.64
N LYS A 13 -9.54 -9.29 -11.08
CA LYS A 13 -9.29 -9.83 -9.74
C LYS A 13 -7.96 -10.59 -9.67
N ARG A 14 -7.66 -11.41 -10.67
CA ARG A 14 -6.37 -12.13 -10.77
C ARG A 14 -5.19 -11.17 -10.84
N TYR A 15 -5.30 -10.12 -11.65
CA TYR A 15 -4.29 -9.08 -11.73
C TYR A 15 -4.08 -8.36 -10.39
N ALA A 16 -5.18 -7.96 -9.73
CA ALA A 16 -5.11 -7.30 -8.43
C ALA A 16 -4.46 -8.20 -7.36
N MET A 17 -4.75 -9.51 -7.35
CA MET A 17 -4.09 -10.47 -6.45
C MET A 17 -2.58 -10.59 -6.72
N GLN A 18 -2.16 -10.63 -7.98
CA GLN A 18 -0.73 -10.65 -8.33
C GLN A 18 -0.01 -9.39 -7.83
N ARG A 19 -0.63 -8.22 -8.01
CA ARG A 19 -0.09 -6.94 -7.55
C ARG A 19 -0.05 -6.84 -6.02
N LEU A 20 -1.06 -7.38 -5.33
CA LEU A 20 -1.08 -7.49 -3.88
C LEU A 20 0.06 -8.38 -3.37
N SER A 21 0.26 -9.55 -3.95
CA SER A 21 1.36 -10.46 -3.60
C SER A 21 2.73 -9.78 -3.77
N LEU A 22 2.93 -9.06 -4.87
CA LEU A 22 4.16 -8.32 -5.11
C LEU A 22 4.39 -7.20 -4.08
N ALA A 23 3.34 -6.45 -3.75
CA ALA A 23 3.44 -5.39 -2.74
C ALA A 23 3.77 -5.94 -1.34
N MET A 24 3.18 -7.07 -0.95
CA MET A 24 3.50 -7.73 0.30
C MET A 24 4.95 -8.23 0.34
N LYS A 25 5.44 -8.85 -0.75
CA LYS A 25 6.85 -9.27 -0.85
C LYS A 25 7.81 -8.09 -0.67
N ARG A 26 7.53 -6.98 -1.34
CA ARG A 26 8.30 -5.74 -1.17
C ARG A 26 8.26 -5.24 0.26
N LEU A 27 7.09 -5.25 0.90
CA LEU A 27 6.94 -4.81 2.29
C LEU A 27 7.75 -5.66 3.28
N ILE A 28 7.89 -6.95 3.02
CA ILE A 28 8.69 -7.87 3.84
C ILE A 28 10.20 -7.63 3.66
N GLN A 29 10.62 -7.35 2.42
CA GLN A 29 12.04 -7.28 2.04
C GLN A 29 12.65 -5.88 2.13
N VAL A 30 11.86 -4.85 2.46
CA VAL A 30 12.29 -3.45 2.37
C VAL A 30 12.94 -2.93 3.64
N ASP A 31 14.17 -2.43 3.48
CA ASP A 31 14.92 -1.75 4.53
C ASP A 31 14.75 -0.23 4.49
N SER A 32 14.40 0.34 3.34
CA SER A 32 14.14 1.77 3.18
C SER A 32 12.78 2.18 3.76
N ALA A 33 12.75 3.27 4.53
CA ALA A 33 11.51 3.82 5.11
C ALA A 33 10.52 4.30 4.02
N ASP A 34 11.00 4.92 2.95
CA ASP A 34 10.16 5.45 1.87
C ASP A 34 9.55 4.33 1.04
N GLU A 35 10.35 3.32 0.70
CA GLU A 35 9.86 2.14 0.00
C GLU A 35 8.90 1.33 0.86
N ARG A 36 9.08 1.30 2.19
CA ARG A 36 8.14 0.69 3.14
C ARG A 36 6.78 1.38 3.09
N ILE A 37 6.76 2.72 3.14
CA ILE A 37 5.53 3.51 3.01
C ILE A 37 4.84 3.20 1.68
N MET A 38 5.59 3.22 0.58
CA MET A 38 5.06 2.94 -0.76
C MET A 38 4.51 1.50 -0.88
N ALA A 39 5.23 0.51 -0.35
CA ALA A 39 4.80 -0.88 -0.33
C ALA A 39 3.51 -1.05 0.49
N THR A 40 3.39 -0.42 1.65
CA THR A 40 2.15 -0.43 2.44
C THR A 40 0.99 0.21 1.69
N ARG A 41 1.19 1.37 1.05
CA ARG A 41 0.17 2.03 0.23
C ARG A 41 -0.33 1.10 -0.89
N TRP A 42 0.58 0.36 -1.53
CA TRP A 42 0.20 -0.62 -2.55
C TRP A 42 -0.55 -1.83 -1.97
N VAL A 43 -0.15 -2.36 -0.81
CA VAL A 43 -0.88 -3.46 -0.14
C VAL A 43 -2.33 -3.06 0.13
N VAL A 44 -2.55 -1.86 0.66
CA VAL A 44 -3.90 -1.34 0.94
C VAL A 44 -4.71 -1.17 -0.35
N ALA A 45 -4.13 -0.52 -1.36
CA ALA A 45 -4.82 -0.25 -2.62
C ALA A 45 -5.24 -1.53 -3.34
N TRP A 46 -4.34 -2.52 -3.45
CA TRP A 46 -4.63 -3.79 -4.08
C TRP A 46 -5.51 -4.69 -3.21
N GLY A 47 -5.40 -4.61 -1.88
CA GLY A 47 -6.34 -5.26 -0.95
C GLY A 47 -7.78 -4.84 -1.22
N ARG A 48 -8.04 -3.53 -1.28
CA ARG A 48 -9.35 -2.98 -1.64
C ARG A 48 -9.84 -3.44 -3.01
N ALA A 49 -8.97 -3.48 -4.02
CA ALA A 49 -9.32 -3.92 -5.38
C ALA A 49 -9.72 -5.40 -5.46
N VAL A 50 -9.22 -6.25 -4.55
CA VAL A 50 -9.60 -7.68 -4.45
C VAL A 50 -10.84 -7.87 -3.55
N GLY A 51 -11.27 -6.83 -2.83
CA GLY A 51 -12.35 -6.87 -1.84
C GLY A 51 -11.89 -7.24 -0.43
N GLU A 52 -10.59 -7.23 -0.17
CA GLU A 52 -10.00 -7.60 1.11
C GLU A 52 -9.84 -6.36 2.00
N ARG A 53 -10.72 -6.23 3.02
CA ARG A 53 -10.74 -5.10 3.95
C ARG A 53 -9.78 -5.26 5.13
N ARG A 54 -9.21 -6.46 5.33
CA ARG A 54 -8.28 -6.73 6.45
C ARG A 54 -7.04 -5.82 6.47
N PHE A 55 -6.71 -5.20 5.34
CA PHE A 55 -5.56 -4.32 5.22
C PHE A 55 -5.87 -2.83 5.49
N GLU A 56 -7.12 -2.44 5.70
CA GLU A 56 -7.47 -1.03 6.00
C GLU A 56 -6.78 -0.47 7.27
N PRO A 57 -6.64 -1.23 8.37
CA PRO A 57 -5.90 -0.74 9.54
C PRO A 57 -4.44 -0.40 9.22
N MET A 58 -3.83 -1.12 8.27
CA MET A 58 -2.45 -0.92 7.84
C MET A 58 -2.23 0.44 7.16
N TRP A 59 -3.27 1.01 6.55
CA TRP A 59 -3.26 2.37 6.02
C TRP A 59 -3.09 3.41 7.13
N HIS A 60 -3.89 3.30 8.19
CA HIS A 60 -3.87 4.25 9.30
C HIS A 60 -2.49 4.28 9.97
N GLU A 61 -1.90 3.12 10.23
CA GLU A 61 -0.56 3.05 10.82
C GLU A 61 0.51 3.64 9.89
N SER A 62 0.46 3.32 8.60
CA SER A 62 1.43 3.82 7.62
C SER A 62 1.36 5.33 7.44
N VAL A 63 0.15 5.89 7.33
CA VAL A 63 -0.06 7.34 7.23
C VAL A 63 0.41 8.04 8.51
N THR A 64 0.07 7.51 9.68
CA THR A 64 0.50 8.09 10.96
C THR A 64 2.02 8.06 11.10
N ARG A 65 2.67 6.96 10.72
CA ARG A 65 4.13 6.83 10.73
C ARG A 65 4.81 7.76 9.71
N ALA A 66 4.23 7.92 8.52
CA ALA A 66 4.72 8.84 7.51
C ALA A 66 4.60 10.30 7.97
N LEU A 67 3.47 10.71 8.52
CA LEU A 67 3.26 12.05 9.10
C LEU A 67 4.25 12.32 10.25
N ALA A 68 4.47 11.34 11.12
CA ALA A 68 5.46 11.45 12.21
C ALA A 68 6.92 11.51 11.71
N ALA A 69 7.23 10.86 10.59
CA ALA A 69 8.55 10.98 9.95
C ALA A 69 8.75 12.36 9.32
N SER A 70 7.74 12.87 8.61
CA SER A 70 7.76 14.21 8.02
C SER A 70 7.87 15.32 9.07
N ALA A 71 7.15 15.19 10.20
CA ALA A 71 7.22 16.16 11.31
C ALA A 71 8.62 16.23 11.93
N ARG A 72 9.29 15.07 12.06
CA ARG A 72 10.68 15.00 12.56
C ARG A 72 11.67 15.65 11.58
N HIS A 73 11.50 15.43 10.29
CA HIS A 73 12.34 16.06 9.25
C HIS A 73 12.18 17.59 9.24
N GLN A 74 10.95 18.10 9.33
CA GLN A 74 10.70 19.55 9.42
C GLN A 74 11.29 20.17 10.69
N SER A 75 11.20 19.48 11.83
CA SER A 75 11.75 19.96 13.10
C SER A 75 13.29 20.01 13.10
N ALA A 76 13.93 19.07 12.40
CA ALA A 76 15.38 19.05 12.25
C ALA A 76 15.88 20.18 11.32
N ALA A 77 15.16 20.46 10.23
CA ALA A 77 15.47 21.55 9.31
C ALA A 77 15.36 22.94 9.99
N ASN A 78 14.33 23.16 10.80
CA ASN A 78 14.13 24.44 11.49
C ASN A 78 15.15 24.71 12.61
N ARG A 79 15.87 23.70 13.11
CA ARG A 79 16.88 23.87 14.17
C ARG A 79 18.28 24.20 13.64
N ALA A 80 18.49 24.11 12.33
CA ALA A 80 19.77 24.35 11.67
C ALA A 80 19.85 25.73 10.98
N GLN A 81 18.78 26.53 11.04
CA GLN A 81 18.76 27.96 10.69
C GLN A 81 18.98 28.81 11.95
#